data_AF-A0AAW0Y3V2-F1
#
_entry.id   AF-A0AAW0Y3V2-F1
#
_cell.length_a   1.000
_cell.length_b   1.000
_cell.length_c   1.000
_cell.angle_alpha   90.00
_cell.angle_beta   90.00
_cell.angle_gamma   90.00
#
_symmetry.space_group_name_H-M   'P 1'
#
loop_
_entity.id
_entity.type
_entity.pdbx_description
1 polymer ?
#
loop_
_entity_poly.entity_id
_entity_poly.type
_entity_poly.pdbx_seq_one_letter_code
_entity_poly.pdbx_strand_id
1 'polypeptide(L)'
;MSATSVTLLDTETIEIKDFSFDSTVQDAIFVVGSGDAQSSGSQVLDERGSREPLKEYTHRTMVLSVPKEVQGKPIQYVGVWSPTVGMISSVTFDPNALLPPSIDSLIK
;
A
#
# COMPACT_ATOMS: atom_id res chain seq x y z
N MET A 1 2.80 11.35 5.32
CA MET A 1 1.89 10.34 5.90
C MET A 1 2.57 9.74 7.11
N SER A 2 1.79 9.33 8.10
CA SER A 2 2.24 8.45 9.17
C SER A 2 1.37 7.20 9.16
N ALA A 3 2.00 6.05 9.36
CA ALA A 3 1.33 4.78 9.58
C ALA A 3 2.11 4.05 10.66
N THR A 4 1.41 3.42 11.59
CA THR A 4 2.06 2.66 12.65
C THR A 4 2.57 1.32 12.12
N SER A 5 1.82 0.69 11.22
CA SER A 5 2.23 -0.58 10.61
C SER A 5 1.58 -0.76 9.23
N VAL A 6 2.33 -1.36 8.32
CA VAL A 6 1.84 -1.83 7.01
C VAL A 6 2.08 -3.33 6.95
N THR A 7 1.07 -4.11 6.59
CA THR A 7 1.14 -5.58 6.58
C THR A 7 0.46 -6.10 5.32
N LEU A 8 1.11 -7.00 4.58
CA LEU A 8 0.41 -7.79 3.57
C LEU A 8 -0.41 -8.86 4.29
N LEU A 9 -1.73 -8.83 4.14
CA LEU A 9 -2.58 -9.92 4.63
C LEU A 9 -2.44 -11.13 3.70
N ASP A 10 -2.44 -10.87 2.39
CA ASP A 10 -2.37 -11.87 1.32
C ASP A 10 -1.67 -11.27 0.09
N THR A 11 -1.46 -12.08 -0.95
CA THR A 11 -0.89 -11.62 -2.25
C THR A 11 -1.73 -10.56 -2.96
N GLU A 12 -2.98 -10.36 -2.51
CA GLU A 12 -3.93 -9.43 -3.08
C GLU A 12 -4.43 -8.34 -2.10
N THR A 13 -4.00 -8.35 -0.84
CA THR A 13 -4.57 -7.48 0.21
C THR A 13 -3.50 -6.91 1.13
N ILE A 14 -3.51 -5.60 1.33
CA ILE A 14 -2.59 -4.87 2.22
C ILE A 14 -3.40 -4.17 3.31
N GLU A 15 -3.02 -4.37 4.57
CA GLU A 15 -3.56 -3.65 5.72
C GLU A 15 -2.59 -2.53 6.14
N ILE A 16 -3.12 -1.33 6.34
CA ILE A 16 -2.40 -0.19 6.90
C ILE A 16 -3.07 0.18 8.22
N LYS A 17 -2.34 0.09 9.34
CA LYS A 17 -2.84 0.44 10.67
C LYS A 17 -2.43 1.84 11.06
N ASP A 18 -3.38 2.54 11.68
CA ASP A 18 -3.19 3.87 12.24
C ASP A 18 -2.67 4.87 11.18
N PHE A 19 -3.23 4.79 9.97
CA PHE A 19 -2.88 5.67 8.87
C PHE A 19 -3.42 7.08 9.11
N SER A 20 -2.54 8.05 8.97
CA SER A 20 -2.87 9.48 8.99
C SER A 20 -2.26 10.19 7.78
N PHE A 21 -3.08 11.00 7.12
CA PHE A 21 -2.73 11.77 5.93
C PHE A 21 -3.55 13.07 5.89
N ASP A 22 -2.86 14.20 5.79
CA ASP A 22 -3.46 15.54 5.97
C ASP A 22 -4.14 16.10 4.71
N SER A 23 -4.39 15.29 3.67
CA SER A 23 -5.01 15.71 2.40
C SER A 23 -4.38 16.92 1.70
N THR A 24 -3.12 17.22 1.98
CA THR A 24 -2.43 18.40 1.45
C THR A 24 -2.44 18.46 -0.09
N VAL A 25 -2.59 17.30 -0.73
CA VAL A 25 -2.71 17.16 -2.18
C VAL A 25 -4.05 16.52 -2.52
N GLN A 26 -4.91 17.27 -3.21
CA GLN A 26 -6.29 16.87 -3.53
C GLN A 26 -6.37 15.73 -4.55
N ASP A 27 -5.31 15.48 -5.32
CA ASP A 27 -5.21 14.41 -6.33
C ASP A 27 -4.26 13.29 -5.88
N ALA A 28 -4.09 13.11 -4.57
CA ALA A 28 -3.26 12.04 -4.02
C ALA A 28 -3.94 10.68 -4.20
N ILE A 29 -3.20 9.64 -4.58
CA ILE A 29 -3.68 8.25 -4.71
C ILE A 29 -2.70 7.28 -4.05
N PHE A 30 -3.21 6.12 -3.63
CA PHE A 30 -2.35 5.03 -3.18
C PHE A 30 -1.67 4.36 -4.38
N VAL A 31 -0.37 4.14 -4.24
CA VAL A 31 0.43 3.37 -5.19
C VAL A 31 1.23 2.30 -4.47
N VAL A 32 1.45 1.18 -5.14
CA VAL A 32 2.33 0.11 -4.67
C VAL A 32 3.33 -0.26 -5.74
N GLY A 33 4.47 -0.77 -5.31
CA GLY A 33 5.45 -1.27 -6.27
C GLY A 33 6.53 -2.10 -5.62
N SER A 34 7.48 -2.48 -6.47
CA SER A 34 8.62 -3.31 -6.16
C SER A 34 9.90 -2.58 -6.54
N GLY A 35 10.94 -2.63 -5.70
CA GLY A 35 12.22 -1.99 -5.99
C GLY A 35 12.28 -0.54 -5.50
N ASP A 36 12.54 0.39 -6.41
CA ASP A 36 12.75 1.80 -6.07
C ASP A 36 11.44 2.48 -5.64
N ALA A 37 11.37 2.85 -4.35
CA ALA A 37 10.21 3.47 -3.72
C ALA A 37 9.98 4.95 -4.08
N GLN A 38 10.80 5.51 -4.99
CA GLN A 38 10.62 6.84 -5.58
C GLN A 38 10.01 6.76 -6.99
N SER A 39 9.95 5.57 -7.58
CA SER A 39 9.33 5.37 -8.90
C SER A 39 7.81 5.41 -8.80
N SER A 40 7.15 5.84 -9.88
CA SER A 40 5.68 5.76 -10.01
C SER A 40 5.25 4.29 -9.91
N GLY A 41 4.60 3.94 -8.80
CA GLY A 41 4.04 2.61 -8.58
C GLY A 41 2.74 2.38 -9.34
N SER A 42 2.16 1.19 -9.18
CA SER A 42 0.83 0.85 -9.68
C SER A 42 -0.24 1.38 -8.74
N GLN A 43 -1.25 2.06 -9.29
CA GLN A 43 -2.37 2.59 -8.52
C GLN A 43 -3.16 1.46 -7.84
N VAL A 44 -3.44 1.66 -6.56
CA VAL A 44 -4.22 0.73 -5.73
C VAL A 44 -5.60 1.30 -5.47
N LEU A 45 -6.61 0.43 -5.37
CA LEU A 45 -7.94 0.84 -4.96
C LEU A 45 -7.95 1.12 -3.45
N ASP A 46 -8.70 2.14 -3.03
CA ASP A 46 -8.91 2.41 -1.59
C ASP A 46 -9.75 1.31 -0.93
N GLU A 47 -9.98 1.42 0.38
CA GLU A 47 -10.80 0.46 1.14
C GLU A 47 -12.24 0.28 0.61
N ARG A 48 -12.73 1.22 -0.19
CA ARG A 48 -14.05 1.19 -0.84
C ARG A 48 -14.02 0.63 -2.26
N GLY A 49 -12.85 0.25 -2.77
CA GLY A 49 -12.69 -0.16 -4.16
C GLY A 49 -12.69 1.01 -5.14
N SER A 50 -12.53 2.25 -4.67
CA SER A 50 -12.51 3.46 -5.49
C SER A 50 -11.08 3.80 -5.93
N ARG A 51 -11.00 4.48 -7.07
CA ARG A 51 -9.77 5.10 -7.61
C ARG A 51 -9.72 6.60 -7.32
N GLU A 52 -10.65 7.07 -6.50
CA GLU A 52 -10.77 8.48 -6.16
C GLU A 52 -9.57 8.95 -5.34
N PRO A 53 -9.31 10.27 -5.35
CA PRO A 53 -8.25 10.82 -4.55
C PRO A 53 -8.47 10.60 -3.05
N LEU A 54 -7.36 10.44 -2.33
CA LEU A 54 -7.31 10.28 -0.90
C LEU A 54 -7.79 11.56 -0.22
N LYS A 55 -8.71 11.37 0.72
CA LYS A 55 -9.17 12.43 1.60
C LYS A 55 -8.30 12.49 2.85
N GLU A 56 -8.63 13.41 3.74
CA GLU A 56 -7.99 13.46 5.05
C GLU A 56 -8.29 12.19 5.82
N TYR A 57 -7.25 11.60 6.40
CA TYR A 57 -7.35 10.43 7.24
C TYR A 57 -6.66 10.70 8.57
N THR A 58 -7.29 10.27 9.65
CA THR A 58 -6.81 10.46 11.01
C THR A 58 -6.94 9.14 11.76
N HIS A 59 -5.81 8.52 12.11
CA HIS A 59 -5.73 7.26 12.86
C HIS A 59 -6.69 6.18 12.34
N ARG A 60 -6.73 5.98 11.02
CA ARG A 60 -7.61 5.01 10.36
C ARG A 60 -6.87 3.73 10.02
N THR A 61 -7.50 2.59 10.28
CA THR A 61 -7.08 1.31 9.70
C THR A 61 -7.76 1.12 8.35
N MET A 62 -6.99 0.85 7.30
CA MET A 62 -7.48 0.63 5.95
C MET A 62 -6.98 -0.70 5.41
N VAL A 63 -7.81 -1.30 4.58
CA VAL A 63 -7.47 -2.51 3.85
C VAL A 63 -7.54 -2.18 2.37
N LEU A 64 -6.40 -2.22 1.70
CA LEU A 64 -6.24 -1.87 0.29
C LEU A 64 -6.15 -3.15 -0.54
N SER A 65 -6.84 -3.15 -1.67
CA SER A 65 -6.84 -4.27 -2.61
C SER A 65 -5.78 -4.07 -3.68
N VAL A 66 -4.80 -4.98 -3.71
CA VAL A 66 -3.70 -4.97 -4.67
C VAL A 66 -4.25 -5.18 -6.09
N PRO A 67 -3.89 -4.32 -7.05
CA PRO A 67 -4.37 -4.44 -8.42
C PRO A 67 -3.81 -5.70 -9.08
N LYS A 68 -4.62 -6.35 -9.93
CA LYS A 68 -4.24 -7.57 -10.66
C LYS A 68 -2.95 -7.45 -11.47
N GLU A 69 -2.59 -6.24 -11.87
CA GLU A 69 -1.38 -5.93 -12.64
C GLU A 69 -0.08 -6.21 -11.87
N VAL A 70 -0.13 -6.16 -10.53
CA VAL A 70 1.01 -6.42 -9.64
C VAL A 70 0.79 -7.61 -8.72
N GLN A 71 -0.38 -8.26 -8.77
CA GLN A 71 -0.59 -9.55 -8.12
C GLN A 71 0.44 -10.56 -8.64
N GLY A 72 1.13 -11.24 -7.71
CA GLY A 72 2.22 -12.17 -8.02
C GLY A 72 3.60 -11.53 -8.21
N LYS A 73 3.72 -10.19 -8.11
CA LYS A 73 5.01 -9.49 -8.00
C LYS A 73 5.30 -9.16 -6.52
N PRO A 74 6.59 -9.13 -6.12
CA PRO A 74 6.95 -8.80 -4.74
C PRO A 74 6.69 -7.31 -4.46
N ILE A 75 5.64 -6.98 -3.72
CA ILE A 75 5.38 -5.60 -3.30
C ILE A 75 6.31 -5.24 -2.15
N GLN A 76 7.13 -4.23 -2.33
CA GLN A 76 8.14 -3.80 -1.35
C GLN A 76 7.87 -2.41 -0.78
N TYR A 77 6.92 -1.67 -1.34
CA TYR A 77 6.52 -0.39 -0.81
C TYR A 77 5.06 -0.06 -1.11
N VAL A 78 4.48 0.73 -0.20
CA VAL A 78 3.21 1.46 -0.35
C VAL A 78 3.56 2.94 -0.29
N GLY A 79 3.01 3.72 -1.21
CA GLY A 79 3.20 5.16 -1.23
C GLY A 79 1.93 5.92 -1.53
N VAL A 80 2.00 7.21 -1.24
CA VAL A 80 1.04 8.20 -1.70
C VAL A 80 1.71 8.97 -2.82
N TRP A 81 1.12 8.89 -4.01
CA TRP A 81 1.61 9.56 -5.21
C TRP A 81 0.52 10.48 -5.76
N SER A 82 0.91 11.58 -6.40
CA SER A 82 -0.02 12.49 -7.07
C SER A 82 0.42 12.72 -8.52
N PRO A 83 -0.52 12.77 -9.48
CA PRO A 83 -0.21 13.12 -10.88
C PRO A 83 0.47 14.48 -11.04
N THR A 84 0.21 15.41 -10.15
CA THR A 84 0.71 16.80 -10.25
C THR A 84 2.03 17.00 -9.52
N VAL A 85 2.29 16.22 -8.45
CA VAL A 85 3.45 16.41 -7.56
C VAL A 85 4.48 15.30 -7.72
N GLY A 86 4.05 14.08 -8.05
CA GLY A 86 4.88 12.88 -8.00
C GLY A 86 4.73 12.13 -6.67
N MET A 87 5.78 11.41 -6.25
CA MET A 87 5.77 10.66 -5.00
C MET A 87 5.79 11.63 -3.80
N ILE A 88 4.72 11.64 -3.01
CA ILE A 88 4.60 12.52 -1.83
C ILE A 88 5.29 11.84 -0.65
N SER A 89 5.04 10.55 -0.47
CA SER A 89 5.63 9.76 0.61
C SER A 89 5.52 8.28 0.27
N SER A 90 6.49 7.48 0.71
CA SER A 90 6.44 6.02 0.60
C SER A 90 6.93 5.36 1.89
N VAL A 91 6.35 4.21 2.20
CA VAL A 91 6.77 3.29 3.25
C VAL A 91 7.23 2.02 2.55
N THR A 92 8.49 1.67 2.75
CA THR A 92 9.03 0.37 2.35
C THR A 92 8.76 -0.67 3.44
N PHE A 93 8.50 -1.89 3.03
CA PHE A 93 8.34 -3.02 3.91
C PHE A 93 8.89 -4.27 3.23
N ASP A 94 9.33 -5.24 4.03
CA ASP A 94 9.82 -6.49 3.49
C ASP A 94 8.62 -7.41 3.17
N PRO A 95 8.37 -7.77 1.89
CA PRO A 95 7.26 -8.64 1.51
C PRO A 95 7.33 -10.01 2.19
N ASN A 96 8.52 -10.49 2.56
CA ASN A 96 8.70 -11.78 3.21
C ASN A 96 8.59 -11.70 4.73
N ALA A 97 8.69 -10.52 5.33
CA ALA A 97 8.58 -10.34 6.78
C ALA A 97 7.12 -10.31 7.28
N LEU A 98 6.16 -10.17 6.37
CA LEU A 98 4.77 -9.83 6.70
C LEU A 98 3.74 -10.87 6.25
N LEU A 99 4.11 -11.79 5.36
CA LEU A 99 3.34 -13.02 5.24
C LEU A 99 3.59 -13.79 6.56
N PRO A 100 2.57 -14.07 7.40
CA PRO A 100 2.74 -15.12 8.39
C PRO A 100 3.29 -16.33 7.62
N PRO A 101 4.31 -17.05 8.13
CA PRO A 101 4.91 -18.14 7.38
C PRO A 101 3.77 -19.06 6.94
N SER A 102 3.44 -19.07 5.65
CA SER A 102 2.44 -19.99 5.14
C SER A 102 2.98 -21.36 5.49
N ILE A 103 2.33 -22.03 6.44
CA ILE A 103 2.61 -23.41 6.82
C ILE A 103 2.10 -24.29 5.67
N ASP A 104 2.76 -24.21 4.51
CA ASP A 104 2.67 -25.17 3.41
C ASP A 104 4.01 -25.92 3.25
N SER A 105 4.84 -25.88 4.29
CA SER A 105 5.97 -26.78 4.47
C SER A 105 5.94 -27.50 5.81
N LEU A 106 4.74 -27.84 6.29
CA LEU A 106 4.60 -29.04 7.12
C LEU A 106 4.42 -30.25 6.19
N ILE A 107 5.46 -30.53 5.40
CA ILE A 107 5.57 -31.81 4.69
C ILE A 107 6.37 -32.74 5.61
N LYS A 108 5.72 -33.78 6.15
CA LYS A 108 6.14 -35.18 5.95
C LYS A 108 5.11 -36.17 6.51
#